data_AF-M1UHY9-F1
#
_entry.id   AF-M1UHY9-F1
#
_cell.length_a   1.000
_cell.length_b   1.000
_cell.length_c   1.000
_cell.angle_alpha   90.00
_cell.angle_beta   90.00
_cell.angle_gamma   90.00
#
_symmetry.space_group_name_H-M   'P 1'
#
loop_
_entity.id
_entity.type
_entity.pdbx_description
1 polymer ?
#
loop_
_entity_poly.entity_id
_entity_poly.type
_entity_poly.pdbx_seq_one_letter_code
_entity_poly.pdbx_strand_id
1 'polypeptide(L)' 'MPVDHTTIYRWVQKYAPELDKQTRWYRQVPDWQASSWRVDETYIRVGGKWCYL' A
#
# COMPACT_ATOMS: atom_id res chain seq x y z
N MET A 1 20.30 4.93 -21.28
CA MET A 1 20.97 4.84 -19.96
C MET A 1 20.48 3.58 -19.26
N PRO A 2 21.38 2.73 -18.72
CA PRO A 2 20.96 1.57 -17.95
C PRO A 2 20.25 2.04 -16.67
N VAL A 3 18.99 1.65 -16.49
CA VAL A 3 18.23 1.94 -15.27
C VAL A 3 18.49 0.80 -14.31
N ASP A 4 19.00 1.13 -13.13
CA ASP A 4 19.22 0.12 -12.10
C ASP A 4 17.87 -0.46 -11.63
N HIS A 5 17.80 -1.76 -11.43
CA HIS A 5 16.60 -2.46 -10.97
C HIS A 5 16.08 -1.95 -9.62
N THR A 6 16.92 -1.33 -8.78
CA THR A 6 16.47 -0.71 -7.52
C THR A 6 15.80 0.65 -7.71
N THR A 7 15.82 1.21 -8.93
CA THR A 7 15.23 2.51 -9.22
C THR A 7 13.75 2.53 -8.84
N ILE A 8 12.97 1.51 -9.21
CA ILE A 8 11.55 1.43 -8.84
C ILE A 8 11.39 1.44 -7.32
N TYR A 9 12.18 0.65 -6.59
CA TYR A 9 12.10 0.60 -5.13
C TYR A 9 12.42 1.95 -4.48
N ARG A 10 13.44 2.66 -4.98
CA ARG A 10 13.77 4.02 -4.50
C ARG A 10 12.64 5.01 -4.76
N TRP A 11 11.95 4.90 -5.89
CA TRP A 11 10.78 5.72 -6.17
C TRP A 11 9.63 5.40 -5.21
N VAL A 12 9.36 4.12 -4.95
CA VAL A 12 8.34 3.73 -3.95
C VAL A 12 8.66 4.34 -2.59
N GLN A 13 9.90 4.21 -2.11
CA GLN A 13 10.29 4.79 -0.82
C GLN A 13 10.16 6.32 -0.77
N LYS A 14 10.47 7.01 -1.89
CA LYS A 14 10.39 8.46 -1.98
C LYS A 14 8.95 8.97 -2.02
N TYR A 15 8.09 8.35 -2.82
CA TYR A 15 6.74 8.86 -3.11
C TYR A 15 5.64 8.26 -2.23
N ALA A 16 5.84 7.07 -1.66
CA ALA A 16 4.83 6.45 -0.79
C ALA A 16 4.42 7.35 0.40
N PRO A 17 5.33 8.02 1.13
CA PRO A 17 4.94 8.93 2.22
C PRO A 17 4.13 10.14 1.74
N GLU A 18 4.43 10.63 0.54
CA GLU A 18 3.73 11.77 -0.05
C GLU A 18 2.30 11.39 -0.44
N LEU A 19 2.13 10.24 -1.09
CA LEU A 19 0.81 9.69 -1.43
C LEU A 19 0.00 9.38 -0.17
N ASP A 20 0.64 8.84 0.88
CA ASP A 20 -0.03 8.56 2.13
C ASP A 20 -0.55 9.84 2.80
N LYS A 21 0.27 10.91 2.83
CA LYS A 21 -0.15 12.22 3.35
C LYS A 21 -1.38 12.78 2.64
N GLN A 22 -1.46 12.64 1.32
CA GLN A 22 -2.62 13.09 0.53
C GLN A 22 -3.85 12.21 0.75
N THR A 23 -3.67 10.90 0.90
CA THR A 23 -4.77 9.93 1.00
C THR A 23 -5.29 9.80 2.44
N ARG A 24 -4.52 10.25 3.43
CA ARG A 24 -4.83 10.13 4.86
C ARG A 24 -6.21 10.66 5.23
N TRP A 25 -6.66 11.75 4.59
CA TRP A 25 -7.98 12.33 4.86
C TRP A 25 -9.11 11.40 4.44
N TYR A 26 -8.99 10.73 3.30
CA TYR A 26 -10.00 9.80 2.79
C TYR A 26 -10.05 8.47 3.53
N ARG A 27 -8.96 8.08 4.19
CA ARG A 27 -8.87 6.82 4.97
C ARG A 27 -9.28 6.96 6.43
N GLN A 28 -9.33 8.18 6.97
CA GLN A 28 -9.84 8.45 8.32
C GLN A 28 -11.38 8.49 8.33
N VAL A 29 -12.00 7.40 7.87
CA VAL A 29 -13.44 7.23 8.02
C VAL A 29 -13.75 6.66 9.40
N PRO A 30 -14.90 7.00 10.00
CA PRO A 30 -15.33 6.40 11.26
C PRO A 30 -15.37 4.87 11.19
N ASP A 31 -15.12 4.18 12.31
CA ASP A 31 -15.06 2.70 12.38
C ASP A 31 -16.30 2.01 11.79
N TRP A 32 -17.48 2.63 11.94
CA TRP A 32 -18.73 2.09 11.38
C TRP A 32 -18.81 2.19 9.86
N GLN A 33 -18.07 3.12 9.22
CA GLN A 33 -17.88 3.15 7.78
C GLN A 33 -16.75 2.23 7.37
N ALA A 34 -15.63 2.21 8.10
CA ALA A 34 -14.48 1.34 7.84
C ALA A 34 -14.86 -0.15 7.80
N SER A 35 -15.75 -0.59 8.68
CA SER A 35 -16.25 -1.98 8.73
C SER A 35 -17.05 -2.40 7.49
N SER A 36 -17.53 -1.45 6.69
CA SER A 36 -18.22 -1.71 5.42
C SER A 36 -17.29 -1.79 4.20
N TRP A 37 -15.99 -1.50 4.38
CA TRP A 37 -15.03 -1.58 3.29
C TRP A 37 -14.84 -3.05 2.91
N ARG A 38 -15.13 -3.36 1.65
CA ARG A 38 -14.81 -4.67 1.08
C ARG A 38 -13.43 -4.59 0.49
N VAL A 39 -12.48 -5.27 1.14
CA VAL A 39 -11.18 -5.58 0.55
C VAL A 39 -11.35 -6.91 -0.15
N ASP A 40 -11.00 -6.98 -1.43
CA ASP A 40 -10.96 -8.25 -2.13
C ASP A 40 -9.89 -9.14 -1.47
N GLU A 41 -10.32 -10.27 -0.89
CA GLU A 41 -9.42 -11.25 -0.27
C GLU A 41 -8.34 -11.66 -1.26
N THR A 42 -7.13 -11.15 -1.04
CA THR A 42 -5.99 -11.44 -1.91
C THR A 42 -4.87 -12.08 -1.09
N TYR A 43 -4.53 -13.30 -1.46
CA TYR A 43 -3.39 -14.01 -0.88
C TYR A 43 -2.10 -13.48 -1.49
N ILE A 44 -1.29 -12.81 -0.68
CA ILE A 44 0.03 -12.33 -1.11
C ILE A 44 1.13 -13.12 -0.39
N ARG A 45 2.20 -13.44 -1.12
CA ARG A 45 3.35 -14.13 -0.55
C ARG A 45 4.44 -13.13 -0.19
N VAL A 46 4.60 -12.84 1.10
CA VAL A 46 5.60 -11.90 1.61
C VAL A 46 6.72 -12.69 2.28
N GLY A 47 7.95 -12.56 1.80
CA GLY A 47 9.12 -13.25 2.37
C GLY A 47 8.97 -14.78 2.42
N GLY A 48 8.20 -15.36 1.49
CA GLY A 48 7.94 -16.79 1.42
C GLY A 48 6.74 -17.29 2.22
N LYS A 49 6.13 -16.45 3.08
CA LYS A 49 4.92 -16.77 3.86
C LYS A 49 3.68 -16.23 3.16
N TRP A 50 2.59 -16.99 3.24
CA TRP A 50 1.28 -16.50 2.80
C TRP A 50 0.74 -15.53 3.84
N CYS A 51 0.39 -14.33 3.37
CA CYS A 51 -0.21 -13.28 4.16
C CYS A 51 -1.60 -12.97 3.59
N TYR A 52 -2.53 -12.76 4.50
CA TYR A 52 -3.89 -12.37 4.21
C TYR A 52 -4.00 -10.85 4.41
N LEU A 53 -4.65 -10.17 3.46
CA LEU A 53 -4.83 -8.72 3.40
C LEU A 53 -6.22 -8.32 3.92
#